data_AF-A0AA35XCE4-F1
#
_entry.id   AF-A0AA35XCE4-F1
#
_cell.length_a   1.000
_cell.length_b   1.000
_cell.length_c   1.000
_cell.angle_alpha   90.00
_cell.angle_beta   90.00
_cell.angle_gamma   90.00
#
_symmetry.space_group_name_H-M   'P 1'
#
loop_
_entity.id
_entity.type
_entity.pdbx_description
1 polymer ?
#
loop_
_entity_poly.entity_id
_entity_poly.type
_entity_poly.pdbx_seq_one_letter_code
_entity_poly.pdbx_strand_id
1 'polypeptide(L)'
;MLQQILDTMYVDPELLELMTDEQKELLFRRMRDEQLRRWNVREKEPQKKPARKKKQRKIQFLLGEDGEPWTWVMGEHGRDLPYDELVRQSERIEREKEEEEEREIRRQADEFAKQETGHILSLASENTSE
;
A
#
# COMPACT_ATOMS: atom_id res chain seq x y z
N MET A 1 20.68 -14.36 -34.68
CA MET A 1 19.42 -14.15 -33.94
C MET A 1 19.68 -13.71 -32.51
N LEU A 2 20.36 -14.50 -31.66
CA LEU A 2 20.70 -14.09 -30.28
C LEU A 2 21.45 -12.75 -30.17
N GLN A 3 22.41 -12.50 -31.07
CA GLN A 3 23.17 -11.26 -31.08
C GLN A 3 22.31 -10.02 -31.37
N GLN A 4 21.33 -10.15 -32.27
CA GLN A 4 20.39 -9.07 -32.59
C GLN A 4 19.52 -8.70 -31.38
N ILE A 5 19.09 -9.70 -30.60
CA ILE A 5 18.36 -9.51 -29.34
C ILE A 5 19.23 -8.81 -28.28
N LEU A 6 20.50 -9.20 -28.14
CA LEU A 6 21.42 -8.56 -27.20
C LEU A 6 21.73 -7.11 -27.60
N ASP A 7 21.76 -6.82 -28.89
CA ASP A 7 21.95 -5.46 -29.40
C ASP A 7 20.73 -4.56 -29.12
N THR A 8 19.53 -5.03 -29.44
CA THR A 8 18.27 -4.28 -29.23
C THR A 8 17.75 -4.32 -27.80
N MET A 9 18.21 -5.28 -26.99
CA MET A 9 17.66 -5.64 -25.67
C MET A 9 16.16 -5.98 -25.69
N TYR A 10 15.63 -6.40 -26.84
CA TYR A 10 14.22 -6.73 -27.02
C TYR A 10 14.06 -8.12 -27.61
N VAL A 11 13.12 -8.88 -27.04
CA VAL A 11 12.72 -10.23 -27.48
C VAL A 11 11.22 -10.20 -27.75
N ASP A 12 10.81 -10.78 -28.86
CA ASP A 12 9.40 -10.99 -29.17
C ASP A 12 8.78 -12.00 -28.18
N PRO A 13 7.65 -11.69 -27.51
CA PRO A 13 7.00 -12.60 -26.57
C PRO A 13 6.68 -13.99 -27.15
N GLU A 14 6.23 -14.07 -28.40
CA GLU A 14 5.90 -15.36 -29.04
C GLU A 14 7.16 -16.23 -29.22
N LEU A 15 8.28 -15.58 -29.56
CA LEU A 15 9.58 -16.25 -29.66
C LEU A 15 10.09 -16.71 -28.30
N LEU A 16 9.88 -15.89 -27.25
CA LEU A 16 10.31 -16.21 -25.90
C LEU A 16 9.56 -17.42 -25.34
N GLU A 17 8.26 -17.55 -25.61
CA GLU A 17 7.45 -18.69 -25.15
C GLU A 17 7.86 -20.01 -25.79
N LEU A 18 8.27 -19.98 -27.06
CA LEU A 18 8.77 -21.13 -27.80
C LEU A 18 10.17 -21.60 -27.35
N MET A 19 10.91 -20.79 -26.57
CA MET A 19 12.22 -21.17 -26.04
C MET A 19 12.09 -22.15 -24.86
N THR A 20 13.03 -23.10 -24.77
CA THR A 20 13.14 -23.95 -23.57
C THR A 20 13.60 -23.13 -22.37
N ASP A 21 13.33 -23.61 -21.15
CA ASP A 21 13.67 -22.88 -19.94
C ASP A 21 15.19 -22.66 -19.78
N GLU A 22 16.01 -23.63 -20.20
CA GLU A 22 17.47 -23.50 -20.25
C GLU A 22 17.92 -22.39 -21.22
N GLN A 23 17.27 -22.28 -22.38
CA GLN A 23 17.57 -21.23 -23.36
C GLN A 23 17.16 -19.84 -22.85
N LYS A 24 16.02 -19.74 -22.16
CA LYS A 24 15.57 -18.50 -21.51
C LYS A 24 16.55 -18.07 -20.42
N GLU A 25 16.98 -19.00 -19.57
CA GLU A 25 17.94 -18.72 -18.51
C GLU A 25 19.28 -18.21 -19.07
N LEU A 26 19.80 -18.87 -20.10
CA LEU A 26 21.02 -18.43 -20.78
C LEU A 26 20.85 -17.04 -21.41
N LEU A 27 19.72 -16.79 -22.07
CA LEU A 27 19.40 -15.50 -22.69
C LEU A 27 19.37 -14.38 -21.65
N PHE A 28 18.65 -14.55 -20.55
CA PHE A 28 18.53 -13.51 -19.53
C PHE A 28 19.84 -13.22 -18.82
N ARG A 29 20.66 -14.25 -18.54
CA ARG A 29 22.03 -14.06 -18.00
C ARG A 29 22.87 -13.18 -18.94
N ARG A 30 22.86 -13.48 -20.25
CA ARG A 30 23.62 -12.71 -21.26
C ARG A 30 23.08 -11.28 -21.43
N MET A 31 21.76 -11.09 -21.43
CA MET A 31 21.15 -9.75 -21.46
C MET A 31 21.56 -8.95 -20.22
N ARG A 32 21.62 -9.59 -19.05
CA ARG A 32 22.03 -8.91 -17.83
C ARG A 32 23.50 -8.48 -17.87
N ASP A 33 24.37 -9.34 -18.35
CA ASP A 33 25.80 -9.03 -18.52
C ASP A 33 25.99 -7.85 -19.49
N GLU A 34 25.26 -7.84 -20.60
CA GLU A 34 25.36 -6.78 -21.60
C GLU A 34 24.74 -5.46 -21.08
N GLN A 35 23.67 -5.51 -20.27
CA GLN A 35 23.17 -4.32 -19.55
C GLN A 35 24.23 -3.75 -18.61
N LEU A 36 24.89 -4.60 -17.81
CA LEU A 36 25.95 -4.17 -16.90
C LEU A 36 27.15 -3.60 -17.66
N ARG A 37 27.53 -4.20 -18.78
CA ARG A 37 28.58 -3.65 -19.65
C ARG A 37 28.21 -2.27 -20.17
N ARG A 38 27.02 -2.08 -20.75
CA ARG A 38 26.54 -0.77 -21.25
C ARG A 38 26.47 0.27 -20.15
N TRP A 39 25.99 -0.13 -18.98
CA TRP A 39 25.93 0.73 -17.80
C TRP A 39 27.33 1.17 -17.36
N ASN A 40 28.27 0.23 -17.22
CA ASN A 40 29.66 0.51 -16.86
C ASN A 40 30.36 1.43 -17.88
N VAL A 41 30.09 1.25 -19.18
CA VAL A 41 30.62 2.14 -20.23
C VAL A 41 30.04 3.55 -20.09
N ARG A 42 28.73 3.67 -19.88
CA ARG A 42 28.05 4.95 -19.68
C ARG A 42 28.47 5.68 -18.41
N GLU A 43 28.82 4.96 -17.35
CA GLU A 43 29.36 5.55 -16.11
C GLU A 43 30.80 6.05 -16.29
N LYS A 44 31.61 5.35 -17.09
CA LYS A 44 33.00 5.73 -17.40
C LYS A 44 33.10 6.87 -18.41
N GLU A 45 32.12 7.01 -19.30
CA GLU A 45 32.01 8.18 -20.17
C GLU A 45 31.49 9.39 -19.37
N PRO A 46 32.23 10.52 -19.30
CA PRO A 46 31.73 11.72 -18.65
C PRO A 46 30.51 12.23 -19.43
N GLN A 47 29.32 11.96 -18.93
CA GLN A 47 28.07 12.30 -19.62
C GLN A 47 28.06 13.79 -19.99
N LYS A 48 28.13 14.11 -21.28
CA LYS A 48 27.56 15.36 -21.83
C LYS A 48 26.05 15.26 -21.64
N LYS A 49 25.57 15.65 -20.46
CA LYS A 49 24.14 15.57 -20.11
C LYS A 49 23.36 16.53 -21.03
N PRO A 50 22.41 16.10 -21.88
CA PRO A 50 21.23 16.92 -22.07
C PRO A 50 20.46 16.82 -20.76
N ALA A 51 20.64 17.84 -19.91
CA ALA A 51 19.87 17.95 -18.68
C ALA A 51 18.39 18.02 -19.07
N ARG A 52 17.70 16.87 -19.09
CA ARG A 52 16.25 16.86 -18.92
C ARG A 52 16.04 17.50 -17.56
N LYS A 53 15.68 18.79 -17.57
CA LYS A 53 15.31 19.55 -16.38
C LYS A 53 14.12 18.81 -15.80
N LYS A 54 14.37 17.82 -14.93
CA LYS A 54 13.36 17.34 -14.00
C LYS A 54 12.88 18.61 -13.32
N LYS A 55 11.61 19.00 -13.51
CA LYS A 55 11.01 20.09 -12.75
C LYS A 55 11.13 19.66 -11.29
N GLN A 56 12.19 20.10 -10.64
CA GLN A 56 12.41 19.91 -9.22
C GLN A 56 11.17 20.53 -8.57
N ARG A 57 10.27 19.70 -8.02
CA ARG A 57 9.10 20.19 -7.29
C ARG A 57 9.67 20.92 -6.08
N LYS A 58 9.64 22.25 -6.11
CA LYS A 58 10.06 23.08 -4.99
C LYS A 58 8.89 23.16 -4.03
N ILE A 59 9.07 22.63 -2.83
CA ILE A 59 8.13 22.82 -1.73
C ILE A 59 8.41 24.21 -1.16
N GLN A 60 7.37 25.03 -1.07
CA GLN A 60 7.42 26.31 -0.37
C GLN A 60 6.53 26.17 0.85
N PHE A 61 7.11 26.35 2.04
CA PHE A 61 6.35 26.36 3.28
C PHE A 61 5.64 27.71 3.42
N LEU A 62 4.41 27.68 3.92
CA LEU A 62 3.76 28.89 4.42
C LEU A 62 4.56 29.35 5.64
N LEU A 63 4.90 30.63 5.70
CA LEU A 63 5.64 31.22 6.83
C LEU A 63 4.69 32.04 7.70
N GLY A 64 4.93 32.06 9.01
CA GLY A 64 4.28 32.92 9.99
C GLY A 64 4.82 34.35 9.98
N GLU A 65 4.31 35.19 10.87
CA GLU A 65 4.76 36.59 11.04
C GLU A 65 6.21 36.69 11.55
N ASP A 66 6.69 35.64 12.21
CA ASP A 66 8.04 35.44 12.70
C ASP A 66 9.04 34.99 11.60
N GLY A 67 8.54 34.65 10.41
CA GLY A 67 9.35 34.12 9.31
C GLY A 67 9.70 32.63 9.45
N GLU A 68 9.17 31.95 10.47
CA GLU A 68 9.28 30.49 10.63
C GLU A 68 8.11 29.79 9.93
N PRO A 69 8.18 28.47 9.64
CA PRO A 69 7.06 27.74 9.06
C PRO A 69 5.78 27.86 9.89
N TRP A 70 4.67 28.20 9.23
CA TRP A 70 3.36 28.36 9.86
C TRP A 70 2.95 27.08 10.58
N THR A 71 2.73 27.21 11.88
CA THR A 71 2.37 26.11 12.77
C THR A 71 0.99 26.40 13.35
N TRP A 72 0.13 25.39 13.36
CA TRP A 72 -1.18 25.43 14.01
C TRP A 72 -1.12 24.57 15.27
N VAL A 73 -1.38 25.19 16.43
CA VAL A 73 -1.44 24.50 17.71
C VAL A 73 -2.90 24.34 18.10
N MET A 74 -3.33 23.09 18.29
CA MET A 74 -4.71 22.79 18.67
C MET A 74 -5.04 23.42 20.03
N GLY A 75 -6.09 24.24 20.06
CA GLY A 75 -6.59 24.86 21.28
C GLY A 75 -5.95 26.20 21.65
N GLU A 76 -5.02 26.74 20.85
CA GLU A 76 -4.50 28.10 21.03
C GLU A 76 -5.25 29.15 20.22
N HIS A 77 -5.96 28.76 19.16
CA HIS A 77 -6.76 29.72 18.40
C HIS A 77 -8.06 30.06 19.12
N GLY A 78 -8.45 31.34 19.09
CA GLY A 78 -9.65 31.84 19.78
C GLY A 78 -11.00 31.29 19.29
N ARG A 79 -11.01 30.38 18.31
CA ARG A 79 -12.21 29.64 17.85
C ARG A 79 -12.14 28.14 18.18
N ASP A 80 -11.02 27.67 18.69
CA ASP A 80 -10.83 26.28 19.07
C ASP A 80 -11.23 26.09 20.54
N LEU A 81 -11.70 24.89 20.88
CA LEU A 81 -11.82 24.49 22.27
C LEU A 81 -10.42 24.33 22.87
N PRO A 82 -10.22 24.64 24.17
CA PRO A 82 -8.94 24.40 24.81
C PRO A 82 -8.56 22.92 24.67
N TYR A 83 -7.26 22.64 24.51
CA TYR A 83 -6.74 21.30 24.24
C TYR A 83 -7.28 20.25 25.22
N ASP A 84 -7.28 20.57 26.51
CA ASP A 84 -7.74 19.66 27.57
C ASP A 84 -9.22 19.25 27.41
N GLU A 85 -10.06 20.14 26.87
CA GLU A 85 -11.48 19.87 26.65
C GLU A 85 -11.70 19.03 25.39
N LEU A 86 -10.92 19.31 24.32
CA LEU A 86 -10.91 18.48 23.11
C LEU A 86 -10.54 17.03 23.40
N VAL A 87 -9.49 16.81 24.22
CA VAL A 87 -9.07 15.47 24.63
C VAL A 87 -10.17 14.75 25.42
N ARG A 88 -10.82 15.46 26.36
CA ARG A 88 -11.95 14.87 27.11
C ARG A 88 -13.12 14.52 26.21
N GLN A 89 -13.38 15.32 25.19
CA GLN A 89 -14.44 15.06 24.22
C GLN A 89 -14.10 13.86 23.32
N SER A 90 -12.85 13.74 22.86
CA SER A 90 -12.43 12.59 22.05
C SER A 90 -12.53 11.29 22.84
N GLU A 91 -12.09 11.28 24.10
CA GLU A 91 -12.21 10.11 24.97
C GLU A 91 -13.67 9.69 25.21
N ARG A 92 -14.60 10.66 25.30
CA ARG A 92 -16.04 10.36 25.43
C ARG A 92 -16.57 9.68 24.18
N ILE A 93 -16.23 10.22 23.02
CA ILE A 93 -16.65 9.67 21.72
C ILE A 93 -16.06 8.27 21.51
N GLU A 94 -14.81 8.04 21.92
CA GLU A 94 -14.17 6.73 21.84
C GLU A 94 -14.87 5.70 22.74
N ARG A 95 -15.15 6.06 24.01
CA ARG A 95 -15.91 5.19 24.92
C ARG A 95 -17.31 4.87 24.38
N GLU A 96 -18.00 5.86 23.83
CA GLU A 96 -19.33 5.66 23.24
C GLU A 96 -19.28 4.69 22.05
N LYS A 97 -18.24 4.79 21.21
CA LYS A 97 -18.02 3.86 20.09
C LYS A 97 -17.68 2.45 20.58
N GLU A 98 -16.79 2.32 21.55
CA GLU A 98 -16.44 1.03 22.14
C GLU A 98 -17.68 0.35 22.73
N GLU A 99 -18.51 1.09 23.48
CA GLU A 99 -19.76 0.58 24.01
C GLU A 99 -20.75 0.16 22.90
N GLU A 100 -20.83 0.92 21.81
CA GLU A 100 -21.67 0.58 20.66
C GLU A 100 -21.17 -0.69 19.94
N GLU A 101 -19.85 -0.81 19.74
CA GLU A 101 -19.22 -2.00 19.16
C GLU A 101 -19.42 -3.24 20.06
N GLU A 102 -19.26 -3.11 21.37
CA GLU A 102 -19.52 -4.20 22.32
C GLU A 102 -20.99 -4.64 22.30
N ARG A 103 -21.93 -3.68 22.22
CA ARG A 103 -23.36 -3.98 22.10
C ARG A 103 -23.66 -4.72 20.79
N GLU A 104 -23.04 -4.32 19.70
CA GLU A 104 -23.21 -4.98 18.41
C GLU A 104 -22.61 -6.39 18.41
N ILE A 105 -21.41 -6.58 18.96
CA ILE A 105 -20.80 -7.90 19.16
C ILE A 105 -21.72 -8.78 20.02
N ARG A 106 -22.28 -8.21 21.10
CA ARG A 106 -23.21 -8.94 21.98
C ARG A 106 -24.46 -9.38 21.23
N ARG A 107 -25.03 -8.48 20.41
CA ARG A 107 -26.19 -8.77 19.58
C ARG A 107 -25.90 -9.89 18.57
N GLN A 108 -24.76 -9.83 17.90
CA GLN A 108 -24.33 -10.87 16.95
C GLN A 108 -24.15 -12.22 17.65
N ALA A 109 -23.56 -12.25 18.85
CA ALA A 109 -23.43 -13.47 19.64
C ALA A 109 -24.79 -14.05 20.06
N ASP A 110 -25.74 -13.20 20.49
CA ASP A 110 -27.09 -13.65 20.86
C ASP A 110 -27.88 -14.15 19.63
N GLU A 111 -27.68 -13.55 18.44
CA GLU A 111 -28.25 -14.05 17.18
C GLU A 111 -27.65 -15.39 16.76
N PHE A 112 -26.33 -15.54 16.86
CA PHE A 112 -25.63 -16.79 16.59
C PHE A 112 -26.10 -17.92 17.52
N ALA A 113 -26.23 -17.66 18.82
CA ALA A 113 -26.75 -18.63 19.79
C ALA A 113 -28.20 -19.07 19.47
N LYS A 114 -29.06 -18.15 19.00
CA LYS A 114 -30.41 -18.49 18.53
C LYS A 114 -30.40 -19.38 17.29
N GLN A 115 -29.47 -19.13 16.35
CA GLN A 115 -29.30 -19.98 15.17
C GLN A 115 -28.80 -21.37 15.56
N GLU A 116 -27.80 -21.48 16.44
CA GLU A 116 -27.28 -22.76 16.93
C GLU A 116 -28.35 -23.56 17.66
N THR A 117 -29.07 -22.94 18.60
CA THR A 117 -30.16 -23.62 19.32
C THR A 117 -31.29 -24.07 18.38
N GLY A 118 -31.66 -23.25 17.39
CA GLY A 118 -32.60 -23.64 16.33
C GLY A 118 -32.11 -24.83 15.50
N HIS A 119 -30.83 -24.84 15.13
CA HIS A 119 -30.20 -25.93 14.38
C HIS A 119 -30.11 -27.24 15.18
N ILE A 120 -29.84 -27.15 16.49
CA ILE A 120 -29.83 -28.32 17.38
C ILE A 120 -31.25 -28.90 17.51
N LEU A 121 -32.27 -28.03 17.64
CA LEU A 121 -33.67 -28.45 17.71
C LEU A 121 -34.15 -29.12 16.41
N SER A 122 -33.72 -28.63 15.24
CA SER A 122 -34.07 -29.27 13.96
C SER A 122 -33.47 -30.67 13.84
N LEU A 123 -32.18 -30.82 14.16
CA LEU A 123 -31.48 -32.12 14.16
C LEU A 123 -32.12 -33.13 15.13
N ALA A 124 -32.57 -32.67 16.31
CA ALA A 124 -33.26 -33.54 17.27
C ALA A 124 -34.61 -34.03 16.75
N SER A 125 -35.36 -33.18 16.02
CA SER A 125 -36.65 -33.57 15.44
C SER A 125 -36.53 -34.59 14.30
N GLU A 126 -35.46 -34.50 13.51
CA GLU A 126 -35.17 -35.44 12.42
C GLU A 126 -34.83 -36.84 12.97
N ASN A 127 -34.11 -36.90 14.10
CA ASN A 127 -33.73 -38.16 14.76
C ASN A 127 -34.86 -38.84 15.56
N THR A 128 -36.00 -38.18 15.78
CA THR A 128 -37.13 -38.76 16.55
C THR A 128 -38.23 -39.33 15.64
N SER A 129 -38.04 -39.29 14.32
CA SER A 129 -39.01 -39.75 13.31
C SER A 129 -38.66 -41.10 12.65
N GLU A 130 -37.68 -41.84 13.17
CA GLU A 130 -37.41 -43.26 12.87
C GLU A 130 -37.82 -44.16 14.04
#